data_AF-A0A293MJQ6-F1
#
_entry.id   AF-A0A293MJQ6-F1
#
_cell.length_a   1.000
_cell.length_b   1.000
_cell.length_c   1.000
_cell.angle_alpha   90.00
_cell.angle_beta   90.00
_cell.angle_gamma   90.00
#
_symmetry.space_group_name_H-M   'P 1'
#
loop_
_entity.id
_entity.type
_entity.pdbx_description
1 polymer ?
#
loop_
_entity_poly.entity_id
_entity_poly.type
_entity_poly.pdbx_seq_one_letter_code
_entity_poly.pdbx_strand_id
1 'polypeptide(L)'
;MQPVKRHLQSAILNALVPSKKTLATDFADLLASLLTQIKEHGRLGTCKLLGKSLKVIEKMENVKWSDHDIPSSFKVLLGYLSILTFLDICVDDSILQDIQDAAKAYVKGKNQKEDSAWVEALMETLLDMLSITSQAVRTVAGLVFSLIHRHMSDDSLHQILSVFGTKKEEEQDEGEFDVDGSDSSHGDTPRHVIYNKPGCSNRGRSGLLTYPQTHER
;
A
#
# COMPACT_ATOMS: atom_id res chain seq x y z
N MET A 1 -1.22 0.23 -32.34
CA MET A 1 -0.79 1.29 -31.37
C MET A 1 -1.20 1.01 -29.92
N GLN A 2 -2.43 0.52 -29.64
CA GLN A 2 -2.91 0.18 -28.28
C GLN A 2 -1.89 -0.49 -27.31
N PRO A 3 -1.11 -1.54 -27.66
CA PRO A 3 -0.27 -2.23 -26.68
C PRO A 3 0.80 -1.35 -26.03
N VAL A 4 1.44 -0.44 -26.78
CA VAL A 4 2.51 0.42 -26.23
C VAL A 4 1.97 1.36 -25.15
N LYS A 5 0.74 1.90 -25.32
CA LYS A 5 0.07 2.70 -24.29
C LYS A 5 -0.08 1.90 -22.99
N ARG A 6 -0.57 0.66 -23.07
CA ARG A 6 -0.79 -0.22 -21.90
C ARG A 6 0.51 -0.60 -21.19
N HIS A 7 1.58 -0.85 -21.93
CA HIS A 7 2.90 -1.13 -21.34
C HIS A 7 3.44 0.10 -20.59
N LEU A 8 3.31 1.30 -21.17
CA LEU A 8 3.69 2.55 -20.50
C LEU A 8 2.83 2.85 -19.26
N GLN A 9 1.51 2.67 -19.36
CA GLN A 9 0.57 2.80 -18.24
C GLN A 9 0.94 1.85 -17.08
N SER A 10 1.23 0.58 -17.38
CA SER A 10 1.66 -0.43 -16.40
C SER A 10 3.02 -0.11 -15.78
N ALA A 11 3.99 0.34 -16.59
CA ALA A 11 5.31 0.75 -16.09
C ALA A 11 5.21 1.96 -15.13
N ILE A 12 4.39 2.96 -15.47
CA ILE A 12 4.16 4.13 -14.60
C ILE A 12 3.43 3.72 -13.31
N LEU A 13 2.39 2.88 -13.39
CA LEU A 13 1.72 2.31 -12.21
C LEU A 13 2.70 1.65 -11.25
N ASN A 14 3.54 0.75 -11.76
CA ASN A 14 4.49 -0.02 -10.94
C ASN A 14 5.62 0.85 -10.37
N ALA A 15 5.93 2.00 -10.99
CA ALA A 15 6.84 3.01 -10.45
C ALA A 15 6.19 3.91 -9.38
N LEU A 16 4.87 4.07 -9.41
CA LEU A 16 4.08 4.87 -8.46
C LEU A 16 3.54 4.05 -7.28
N VAL A 17 4.35 3.11 -6.78
CA VAL A 17 4.02 2.27 -5.62
C VAL A 17 4.87 2.72 -4.41
N PRO A 18 4.26 3.00 -3.25
CA PRO A 18 5.00 3.35 -2.04
C PRO A 18 5.79 2.13 -1.54
N SER A 19 7.03 2.35 -1.10
CA SER A 19 7.82 1.27 -0.49
C SER A 19 7.33 0.99 0.93
N LYS A 20 7.64 -0.20 1.47
CA LYS A 20 7.37 -0.58 2.88
C LYS A 20 8.04 0.33 3.93
N LYS A 21 8.88 1.29 3.52
CA LYS A 21 9.55 2.28 4.38
C LYS A 21 9.15 3.73 4.07
N THR A 22 8.33 3.96 3.05
CA THR A 22 7.91 5.30 2.63
C THR A 22 6.80 5.80 3.55
N LEU A 23 6.94 6.98 4.14
CA LEU A 23 5.85 7.58 4.93
C LEU A 23 4.74 8.06 3.99
N ALA A 24 3.50 8.04 4.46
CA ALA A 24 2.36 8.51 3.67
C ALA A 24 2.47 9.99 3.28
N THR A 25 3.12 10.81 4.12
CA THR A 25 3.49 12.20 3.84
C THR A 25 4.39 12.29 2.61
N ASP A 26 5.51 11.56 2.62
CA ASP A 26 6.53 11.63 1.57
C ASP A 26 5.97 11.14 0.23
N PHE A 27 5.07 10.14 0.27
CA PHE A 27 4.36 9.66 -0.92
C PHE A 27 3.32 10.66 -1.42
N ALA A 28 2.55 11.29 -0.52
CA ALA A 28 1.63 12.37 -0.88
C ALA A 28 2.36 13.56 -1.54
N ASP A 29 3.52 13.94 -1.01
CA ASP A 29 4.29 15.09 -1.48
C ASP A 29 4.96 14.80 -2.84
N LEU A 30 5.38 13.55 -3.07
CA LEU A 30 5.80 13.05 -4.38
C LEU A 30 4.64 13.11 -5.40
N LEU A 31 3.45 12.65 -5.01
CA LEU A 31 2.26 12.68 -5.89
C LEU A 31 1.83 14.13 -6.21
N ALA A 32 1.86 15.05 -5.23
CA ALA A 32 1.56 16.46 -5.42
C ALA A 32 2.58 17.16 -6.34
N SER A 33 3.87 16.84 -6.19
CA SER A 33 4.95 17.30 -7.06
C SER A 33 4.75 16.83 -8.51
N LEU A 34 4.46 15.53 -8.68
CA LEU A 34 4.18 14.94 -9.99
C LEU A 34 2.91 15.51 -10.64
N LEU A 35 1.84 15.71 -9.88
CA LEU A 35 0.63 16.38 -10.37
C LEU A 35 0.88 17.82 -10.82
N THR A 36 1.78 18.53 -10.15
CA THR A 36 2.17 19.90 -10.54
C THR A 36 2.88 19.89 -11.89
N GLN A 37 3.86 19.01 -12.07
CA GLN A 37 4.56 18.82 -13.35
C GLN A 37 3.63 18.37 -14.48
N ILE A 38 2.70 17.44 -14.21
CA ILE A 38 1.68 17.02 -15.18
C ILE A 38 0.74 18.18 -15.54
N LYS A 39 0.36 19.03 -14.59
CA LYS A 39 -0.49 20.21 -14.84
C LYS A 39 0.24 21.27 -15.68
N GLU A 40 1.55 21.43 -15.51
CA GLU A 40 2.38 22.41 -16.22
C GLU A 40 2.72 21.98 -17.65
N HIS A 41 2.90 20.68 -17.90
CA HIS A 41 3.31 20.14 -19.20
C HIS A 41 2.23 19.29 -19.92
N GLY A 42 1.04 19.16 -19.32
CA GLY A 42 -0.05 18.29 -19.79
C GLY A 42 -1.03 18.91 -20.78
N ARG A 43 -2.08 18.14 -21.10
CA ARG A 43 -3.15 18.56 -22.04
C ARG A 43 -4.26 19.32 -21.33
N LEU A 44 -4.74 20.38 -21.97
CA LEU A 44 -5.63 21.42 -21.40
C LEU A 44 -6.90 20.91 -20.68
N GLY A 45 -7.46 19.76 -21.09
CA GLY A 45 -8.68 19.20 -20.52
C GLY A 45 -8.49 18.65 -19.10
N THR A 46 -7.59 17.68 -18.95
CA THR A 46 -7.30 17.03 -17.65
C THR A 46 -6.74 18.01 -16.64
N CYS A 47 -5.97 19.03 -17.06
CA CYS A 47 -5.44 20.08 -16.16
C CYS A 47 -6.50 20.78 -15.30
N LYS A 48 -7.79 20.79 -15.69
CA LYS A 48 -8.88 21.30 -14.84
C LYS A 48 -9.18 20.38 -13.64
N LEU A 49 -9.18 19.05 -13.82
CA LEU A 49 -9.39 18.08 -12.75
C LEU A 49 -8.17 18.02 -11.82
N LEU A 50 -6.95 17.93 -12.37
CA LEU A 50 -5.71 17.96 -11.57
C LEU A 50 -5.61 19.27 -10.77
N GLY A 51 -6.02 20.38 -11.38
CA GLY A 51 -6.10 21.69 -10.75
C GLY A 51 -7.19 21.85 -9.67
N LYS A 52 -8.16 20.93 -9.56
CA LYS A 52 -9.03 20.83 -8.38
C LYS A 52 -8.29 20.12 -7.25
N SER A 53 -7.72 18.94 -7.51
CA SER A 53 -7.00 18.12 -6.51
C SER A 53 -5.86 18.89 -5.84
N LEU A 54 -4.99 19.53 -6.63
CA LEU A 54 -3.88 20.34 -6.12
C LEU A 54 -4.34 21.48 -5.20
N LYS A 55 -5.45 22.16 -5.54
CA LYS A 55 -6.04 23.24 -4.71
C LYS A 55 -6.70 22.76 -3.42
N VAL A 56 -6.83 21.45 -3.22
CA VAL A 56 -7.31 20.84 -1.96
C VAL A 56 -6.12 20.35 -1.15
N ILE A 57 -5.15 19.70 -1.78
CA ILE A 57 -3.84 19.33 -1.22
C ILE A 57 -3.14 20.55 -0.60
N GLU A 58 -2.97 21.63 -1.38
CA GLU A 58 -2.38 22.91 -0.95
C GLU A 58 -3.10 23.49 0.27
N LYS A 59 -4.43 23.31 0.39
CA LYS A 59 -5.20 23.77 1.55
C LYS A 59 -5.04 22.87 2.76
N MET A 60 -4.89 21.55 2.57
CA MET A 60 -4.57 20.63 3.66
C MET A 60 -3.19 20.94 4.24
N GLU A 61 -2.21 21.30 3.42
CA GLU A 61 -0.86 21.68 3.86
C GLU A 61 -0.82 23.02 4.62
N ASN A 62 -1.70 23.96 4.27
CA ASN A 62 -1.83 25.24 4.99
C ASN A 62 -2.66 25.15 6.29
N VAL A 63 -3.25 24.00 6.63
CA VAL A 63 -3.98 23.79 7.89
C VAL A 63 -3.10 23.06 8.89
N LYS A 64 -3.08 23.54 10.13
CA LYS A 64 -2.44 22.83 11.25
C LYS A 64 -3.38 21.76 11.79
N TRP A 65 -3.09 20.51 11.48
CA TRP A 65 -3.80 19.35 12.01
C TRP A 65 -3.16 18.88 13.32
N SER A 66 -3.97 18.31 14.22
CA SER A 66 -3.49 17.56 15.40
C SER A 66 -3.18 16.10 15.08
N ASP A 67 -3.73 15.60 13.98
CA ASP A 67 -3.62 14.25 13.47
C ASP A 67 -3.44 14.34 11.96
N HIS A 68 -2.46 13.61 11.42
CA HIS A 68 -2.08 13.68 10.01
C HIS A 68 -2.56 12.48 9.20
N ASP A 69 -3.17 11.46 9.79
CA ASP A 69 -3.52 10.22 9.09
C ASP A 69 -4.66 10.44 8.08
N ILE A 70 -5.74 11.15 8.48
CA ILE A 70 -6.86 11.51 7.59
C ILE A 70 -6.46 12.56 6.53
N PRO A 71 -5.73 13.67 6.86
CA PRO A 71 -5.18 14.55 5.83
C PRO A 71 -4.27 13.81 4.83
N SER A 72 -3.43 12.89 5.30
CA SER A 72 -2.49 12.15 4.43
C SER A 72 -3.21 11.15 3.54
N SER A 73 -4.23 10.43 4.04
CA SER A 73 -5.04 9.52 3.22
C SER A 73 -5.73 10.27 2.08
N PHE A 74 -6.29 11.45 2.36
CA PHE A 74 -6.84 12.33 1.35
C PHE A 74 -5.78 12.83 0.36
N LYS A 75 -4.60 13.30 0.81
CA LYS A 75 -3.54 13.73 -0.11
C LYS A 75 -3.09 12.58 -1.04
N VAL A 76 -2.93 11.37 -0.51
CA VAL A 76 -2.55 10.18 -1.29
C VAL A 76 -3.61 9.83 -2.33
N LEU A 77 -4.89 9.78 -1.97
CA LEU A 77 -5.97 9.50 -2.93
C LEU A 77 -6.13 10.61 -3.98
N LEU A 78 -6.18 11.87 -3.56
CA LEU A 78 -6.24 13.02 -4.47
C LEU A 78 -5.06 13.03 -5.43
N GLY A 79 -3.86 12.69 -4.95
CA GLY A 79 -2.65 12.51 -5.76
C GLY A 79 -2.80 11.38 -6.77
N TYR A 80 -3.05 10.17 -6.28
CA TYR A 80 -2.99 8.95 -7.07
C TYR A 80 -4.16 8.80 -8.04
N LEU A 81 -5.40 9.01 -7.61
CA LEU A 81 -6.59 8.93 -8.48
C LEU A 81 -6.50 9.94 -9.64
N SER A 82 -6.03 11.16 -9.36
CA SER A 82 -5.81 12.18 -10.41
C SER A 82 -4.80 11.72 -11.47
N ILE A 83 -3.79 10.94 -11.10
CA ILE A 83 -2.84 10.35 -12.04
C ILE A 83 -3.48 9.17 -12.81
N LEU A 84 -4.29 8.33 -12.16
CA LEU A 84 -5.03 7.26 -12.84
C LEU A 84 -6.00 7.80 -13.90
N THR A 85 -6.72 8.88 -13.58
CA THR A 85 -7.56 9.64 -14.53
C THR A 85 -6.73 10.26 -15.64
N PHE A 86 -5.61 10.94 -15.32
CA PHE A 86 -4.73 11.52 -16.35
C PHE A 86 -4.16 10.48 -17.33
N LEU A 87 -3.82 9.30 -16.83
CA LEU A 87 -3.27 8.21 -17.61
C LEU A 87 -4.33 7.36 -18.32
N ASP A 88 -5.64 7.59 -18.08
CA ASP A 88 -6.75 6.84 -18.67
C ASP A 88 -6.61 5.32 -18.38
N ILE A 89 -6.52 4.99 -17.09
CA ILE A 89 -6.13 3.66 -16.57
C ILE A 89 -7.30 2.82 -16.02
N CYS A 90 -8.04 3.31 -15.02
CA CYS A 90 -9.29 2.74 -14.47
C CYS A 90 -9.70 3.51 -13.20
N VAL A 91 -10.40 4.64 -13.37
CA VAL A 91 -11.26 5.28 -12.35
C VAL A 91 -12.34 6.01 -13.14
N ASP A 92 -13.59 6.02 -12.68
CA ASP A 92 -14.58 6.97 -13.21
C ASP A 92 -14.29 8.39 -12.65
N ASP A 93 -14.58 9.43 -13.42
CA ASP A 93 -14.36 10.82 -13.00
C ASP A 93 -15.23 11.21 -11.79
N SER A 94 -16.29 10.42 -11.51
CA SER A 94 -17.12 10.47 -10.29
C SER A 94 -16.29 10.27 -9.02
N ILE A 95 -15.67 9.10 -8.84
CA ILE A 95 -14.89 8.73 -7.63
C ILE A 95 -13.83 9.80 -7.29
N LEU A 96 -13.13 10.33 -8.31
CA LEU A 96 -12.18 11.44 -8.12
C LEU A 96 -12.89 12.73 -7.69
N GLN A 97 -14.06 13.05 -8.25
CA GLN A 97 -14.85 14.21 -7.85
C GLN A 97 -15.42 14.04 -6.42
N ASP A 98 -15.84 12.85 -6.02
CA ASP A 98 -16.43 12.58 -4.70
C ASP A 98 -15.36 12.67 -3.60
N ILE A 99 -14.18 12.06 -3.81
CA ILE A 99 -13.00 12.29 -2.95
C ILE A 99 -12.60 13.76 -2.91
N GLN A 100 -12.66 14.49 -4.03
CA GLN A 100 -12.42 15.93 -4.03
C GLN A 100 -13.45 16.70 -3.18
N ASP A 101 -14.74 16.36 -3.19
CA ASP A 101 -15.75 17.07 -2.41
C ASP A 101 -15.77 16.67 -0.92
N ALA A 102 -15.54 15.40 -0.59
CA ALA A 102 -15.28 14.95 0.78
C ALA A 102 -14.05 15.67 1.38
N ALA A 103 -12.94 15.73 0.64
CA ALA A 103 -11.73 16.45 1.05
C ALA A 103 -11.98 17.97 1.21
N LYS A 104 -12.75 18.60 0.31
CA LYS A 104 -13.17 20.01 0.43
C LYS A 104 -14.08 20.25 1.65
N ALA A 105 -14.90 19.28 2.04
CA ALA A 105 -15.77 19.36 3.22
C ALA A 105 -14.97 19.22 4.52
N TYR A 106 -14.03 18.26 4.55
CA TYR A 106 -13.09 18.04 5.66
C TYR A 106 -12.24 19.29 5.95
N VAL A 107 -11.61 19.88 4.91
CA VAL A 107 -10.84 21.13 5.00
C VAL A 107 -11.66 22.32 5.51
N LYS A 108 -12.99 22.32 5.29
CA LYS A 108 -13.90 23.36 5.80
C LYS A 108 -14.37 23.11 7.24
N GLY A 109 -13.90 22.05 7.90
CA GLY A 109 -14.18 21.76 9.31
C GLY A 109 -15.64 21.45 9.64
N LYS A 110 -16.48 21.12 8.65
CA LYS A 110 -17.92 20.90 8.89
C LYS A 110 -18.25 19.59 9.60
N ASN A 111 -17.47 18.52 9.36
CA ASN A 111 -17.79 17.17 9.85
C ASN A 111 -16.67 16.64 10.77
N GLN A 112 -16.71 17.02 12.05
CA GLN A 112 -15.90 16.43 13.13
C GLN A 112 -16.76 15.79 14.25
N LYS A 113 -18.08 15.65 14.05
CA LYS A 113 -19.03 15.31 15.13
C LYS A 113 -20.17 14.34 14.81
N GLU A 114 -20.25 13.84 13.58
CA GLU A 114 -21.13 12.75 13.18
C GLU A 114 -20.28 11.77 12.37
N ASP A 115 -20.54 10.46 12.53
CA ASP A 115 -19.83 9.39 11.81
C ASP A 115 -20.00 9.61 10.31
N SER A 116 -18.86 9.79 9.64
CA SER A 116 -18.79 10.92 8.71
C SER A 116 -18.90 10.51 7.25
N ALA A 117 -19.53 11.38 6.46
CA ALA A 117 -19.51 11.31 4.99
C ALA A 117 -18.09 11.36 4.37
N TRP A 118 -17.02 11.61 5.15
CA TRP A 118 -15.65 11.39 4.68
C TRP A 118 -15.19 9.94 4.86
N VAL A 119 -15.63 9.22 5.89
CA VAL A 119 -15.38 7.77 6.03
C VAL A 119 -16.06 7.03 4.88
N GLU A 120 -17.33 7.34 4.59
CA GLU A 120 -18.11 6.75 3.49
C GLU A 120 -17.41 6.91 2.13
N ALA A 121 -17.05 8.14 1.74
CA ALA A 121 -16.34 8.39 0.48
C ALA A 121 -14.95 7.71 0.40
N LEU A 122 -14.22 7.59 1.52
CA LEU A 122 -12.96 6.84 1.58
C LEU A 122 -13.18 5.33 1.49
N MET A 123 -14.26 4.82 2.10
CA MET A 123 -14.65 3.41 2.08
C MET A 123 -14.99 2.95 0.65
N GLU A 124 -15.91 3.64 -0.03
CA GLU A 124 -16.31 3.33 -1.40
C GLU A 124 -15.09 3.35 -2.34
N THR A 125 -14.29 4.42 -2.26
CA THR A 125 -13.04 4.56 -3.03
C THR A 125 -12.04 3.42 -2.76
N LEU A 126 -11.90 2.96 -1.51
CA LEU A 126 -11.04 1.83 -1.19
C LEU A 126 -11.57 0.52 -1.77
N LEU A 127 -12.88 0.28 -1.72
CA LEU A 127 -13.52 -0.90 -2.30
C LEU A 127 -13.34 -0.93 -3.83
N ASP A 128 -13.54 0.21 -4.50
CA ASP A 128 -13.28 0.36 -5.93
C ASP A 128 -11.80 0.11 -6.28
N MET A 129 -10.86 0.72 -5.54
CA MET A 129 -9.43 0.51 -5.73
C MET A 129 -8.97 -0.92 -5.48
N LEU A 130 -9.64 -1.65 -4.58
CA LEU A 130 -9.38 -3.06 -4.30
C LEU A 130 -9.98 -3.99 -5.37
N SER A 131 -11.13 -3.62 -5.96
CA SER A 131 -11.73 -4.36 -7.08
C SER A 131 -10.78 -4.44 -8.29
N ILE A 132 -10.04 -3.36 -8.55
CA ILE A 132 -9.09 -3.25 -9.66
C ILE A 132 -7.97 -4.31 -9.50
N THR A 133 -7.68 -5.04 -10.59
CA THR A 133 -6.72 -6.16 -10.63
C THR A 133 -5.24 -5.75 -10.55
N SER A 134 -4.95 -4.45 -10.47
CA SER A 134 -3.60 -3.90 -10.42
C SER A 134 -3.02 -3.93 -9.01
N GLN A 135 -1.95 -4.70 -8.81
CA GLN A 135 -1.25 -4.79 -7.52
C GLN A 135 -0.70 -3.43 -7.05
N ALA A 136 -0.35 -2.53 -7.98
CA ALA A 136 0.05 -1.15 -7.66
C ALA A 136 -1.09 -0.38 -6.97
N VAL A 137 -2.29 -0.41 -7.56
CA VAL A 137 -3.50 0.24 -7.02
C VAL A 137 -3.86 -0.35 -5.66
N ARG A 138 -3.85 -1.69 -5.53
CA ARG A 138 -4.10 -2.39 -4.26
C ARG A 138 -3.08 -2.04 -3.17
N THR A 139 -1.83 -1.78 -3.52
CA THR A 139 -0.78 -1.39 -2.56
C THR A 139 -1.01 0.05 -2.06
N VAL A 140 -1.46 0.97 -2.92
CA VAL A 140 -1.86 2.32 -2.49
C VAL A 140 -3.14 2.28 -1.64
N ALA A 141 -4.13 1.45 -2.00
CA ALA A 141 -5.31 1.23 -1.17
C ALA A 141 -4.94 0.69 0.22
N GLY A 142 -4.00 -0.26 0.30
CA GLY A 142 -3.47 -0.77 1.57
C GLY A 142 -2.76 0.30 2.42
N LEU A 143 -1.99 1.20 1.81
CA LEU A 143 -1.41 2.35 2.50
C LEU A 143 -2.50 3.28 3.07
N VAL A 144 -3.48 3.66 2.23
CA VAL A 144 -4.59 4.54 2.63
C VAL A 144 -5.40 3.93 3.78
N PHE A 145 -5.75 2.64 3.69
CA PHE A 145 -6.42 1.89 4.76
C PHE A 145 -5.59 1.86 6.06
N SER A 146 -4.27 1.66 5.95
CA SER A 146 -3.38 1.60 7.13
C SER A 146 -3.35 2.90 7.94
N LEU A 147 -3.67 4.05 7.33
CA LEU A 147 -3.87 5.32 8.02
C LEU A 147 -5.25 5.35 8.69
N ILE A 148 -6.32 5.10 7.93
CA ILE A 148 -7.69 5.42 8.37
C ILE A 148 -8.40 4.35 9.20
N HIS A 149 -7.89 3.13 9.28
CA HIS A 149 -8.53 2.03 10.03
C HIS A 149 -8.83 2.33 11.50
N ARG A 150 -8.10 3.27 12.13
CA ARG A 150 -8.30 3.70 13.53
C ARG A 150 -9.42 4.72 13.73
N HIS A 151 -9.98 5.23 12.65
CA HIS A 151 -11.03 6.24 12.62
C HIS A 151 -12.33 5.71 11.99
N MET A 152 -12.40 4.39 11.78
CA MET A 152 -13.55 3.67 11.24
C MET A 152 -14.33 2.99 12.37
N SER A 153 -15.63 2.82 12.17
CA SER A 153 -16.44 1.94 13.01
C SER A 153 -16.15 0.46 12.70
N ASP A 154 -16.46 -0.43 13.63
CA ASP A 154 -16.32 -1.88 13.43
C ASP A 154 -17.12 -2.37 12.20
N ASP A 155 -18.29 -1.76 11.94
CA ASP A 155 -19.11 -2.06 10.74
C ASP A 155 -18.40 -1.69 9.44
N SER A 156 -17.76 -0.52 9.36
CA SER A 156 -16.97 -0.12 8.18
C SER A 156 -15.74 -1.02 8.01
N LEU A 157 -15.06 -1.38 9.11
CA LEU A 157 -13.95 -2.34 9.06
C LEU A 157 -14.42 -3.71 8.55
N HIS A 158 -15.57 -4.20 9.02
CA HIS A 158 -16.17 -5.45 8.57
C HIS A 158 -16.53 -5.42 7.08
N GLN A 159 -17.02 -4.30 6.55
CA GLN A 159 -17.30 -4.14 5.11
C GLN A 159 -16.04 -4.32 4.25
N ILE A 160 -14.94 -3.62 4.56
CA ILE A 160 -13.66 -3.81 3.83
C ILE A 160 -13.14 -5.24 3.98
N LEU A 161 -13.17 -5.81 5.19
CA LEU A 161 -12.65 -7.15 5.44
C LEU A 161 -13.48 -8.24 4.75
N SER A 162 -14.78 -8.02 4.51
CA SER A 162 -15.62 -8.94 3.75
C SER A 162 -15.20 -9.09 2.27
N VAL A 163 -14.64 -8.04 1.67
CA VAL A 163 -14.12 -8.06 0.29
C VAL A 163 -12.75 -8.76 0.21
N PHE A 164 -12.04 -8.89 1.33
CA PHE A 164 -10.90 -9.80 1.48
C PHE A 164 -11.32 -11.24 1.87
N GLY A 165 -12.59 -11.60 1.66
CA GLY A 165 -13.24 -12.83 2.10
C GLY A 165 -12.34 -14.07 2.16
N THR A 166 -12.27 -14.66 3.36
CA THR A 166 -11.35 -15.75 3.68
C THR A 166 -11.55 -16.95 2.76
N LYS A 167 -10.54 -17.26 1.92
CA LYS A 167 -10.44 -18.53 1.20
C LYS A 167 -10.12 -19.69 2.14
N LYS A 168 -11.12 -20.06 2.94
CA LYS A 168 -11.27 -21.26 3.76
C LYS A 168 -12.78 -21.43 4.00
N GLU A 169 -13.44 -22.54 3.70
CA GLU A 169 -12.98 -23.82 3.15
C GLU A 169 -14.01 -24.33 2.13
N GLU A 170 -13.56 -24.75 0.95
CA GLU A 170 -14.24 -25.71 0.07
C GLU A 170 -13.20 -26.25 -0.95
N GLU A 171 -13.47 -27.41 -1.54
CA GLU A 171 -12.41 -28.37 -1.89
C GLU A 171 -11.95 -28.38 -3.37
N GLN A 172 -10.74 -28.92 -3.57
CA GLN A 172 -10.24 -29.61 -4.78
C GLN A 172 -10.36 -28.91 -6.14
N ASP A 173 -9.22 -28.45 -6.66
CA ASP A 173 -8.80 -28.75 -8.04
C ASP A 173 -7.27 -28.89 -8.10
N GLU A 174 -6.76 -29.82 -8.91
CA GLU A 174 -5.37 -30.29 -8.87
C GLU A 174 -4.48 -29.57 -9.89
N GLY A 175 -3.93 -28.43 -9.49
CA GLY A 175 -2.97 -27.65 -10.27
C GLY A 175 -1.57 -28.27 -10.34
N GLU A 176 -1.43 -29.47 -10.89
CA GLU A 176 -0.13 -30.09 -11.18
C GLU A 176 0.66 -29.26 -12.21
N PHE A 177 1.67 -28.54 -11.74
CA PHE A 177 2.55 -27.75 -12.60
C PHE A 177 3.84 -28.52 -12.88
N ASP A 178 3.72 -29.57 -13.70
CA ASP A 178 4.86 -30.36 -14.17
C ASP A 178 5.80 -29.48 -15.02
N VAL A 179 7.08 -29.50 -14.70
CA VAL A 179 8.13 -28.72 -15.38
C VAL A 179 9.19 -29.68 -15.87
N ASP A 180 9.01 -30.14 -17.12
CA ASP A 180 10.04 -30.88 -17.86
C ASP A 180 11.37 -30.11 -17.82
N GLY A 181 12.35 -30.75 -17.18
CA GLY A 181 13.70 -30.22 -16.93
C GLY A 181 14.78 -31.06 -17.62
N SER A 182 14.49 -31.58 -18.82
CA SER A 182 15.41 -32.43 -19.58
C SER A 182 16.70 -31.71 -20.02
N ASP A 183 17.81 -31.96 -19.31
CA ASP A 183 19.09 -32.33 -19.96
C ASP A 183 19.98 -33.17 -19.01
N SER A 184 21.07 -33.71 -19.54
CA SER A 184 21.75 -34.91 -19.02
C SER A 184 23.28 -34.80 -19.02
N SER A 185 23.93 -35.38 -18.00
CA SER A 185 25.34 -35.79 -18.07
C SER A 185 25.72 -36.80 -16.98
N HIS A 186 26.36 -37.88 -17.40
CA HIS A 186 27.21 -38.73 -16.55
C HIS A 186 28.53 -37.97 -16.21
N GLY A 187 29.29 -38.31 -15.17
CA GLY A 187 29.14 -39.40 -14.21
C GLY A 187 30.38 -39.51 -13.29
N ASP A 188 30.64 -40.72 -12.79
CA ASP A 188 31.82 -41.20 -12.07
C ASP A 188 32.19 -40.59 -10.70
N THR A 189 32.14 -41.48 -9.70
CA THR A 189 32.89 -41.41 -8.44
C THR A 189 33.69 -42.71 -8.27
N PRO A 190 34.83 -42.68 -7.56
CA PRO A 190 35.27 -43.86 -6.80
C PRO A 190 35.32 -43.63 -5.29
N ARG A 191 35.28 -44.73 -4.52
CA ARG A 191 35.25 -44.77 -3.03
C ARG A 191 36.61 -45.06 -2.40
N HIS A 192 36.73 -44.76 -1.10
CA HIS A 192 37.35 -45.53 0.03
C HIS A 192 37.96 -44.55 1.08
N VAL A 193 37.76 -44.59 2.41
CA VAL A 193 37.55 -45.64 3.46
C VAL A 193 38.86 -46.35 3.85
N ILE A 194 39.30 -46.44 5.11
CA ILE A 194 38.61 -46.26 6.42
C ILE A 194 38.83 -44.84 7.05
N TYR A 195 39.11 -44.49 8.33
CA TYR A 195 39.53 -45.16 9.60
C TYR A 195 38.76 -44.65 10.86
N ASN A 196 39.24 -44.90 12.10
CA ASN A 196 38.45 -44.82 13.35
C ASN A 196 39.11 -44.07 14.55
N LYS A 197 38.26 -43.75 15.54
CA LYS A 197 38.49 -43.37 16.98
C LYS A 197 39.67 -44.07 17.69
N PRO A 198 40.22 -43.57 18.85
CA PRO A 198 39.46 -43.11 20.04
C PRO A 198 40.08 -42.04 20.98
N GLY A 199 39.38 -41.69 22.09
CA GLY A 199 40.03 -41.34 23.38
C GLY A 199 39.46 -40.20 24.25
N CYS A 200 38.60 -40.53 25.22
CA CYS A 200 38.42 -39.85 26.55
C CYS A 200 38.12 -38.33 26.63
N SER A 201 37.80 -37.74 27.81
CA SER A 201 36.86 -38.14 28.88
C SER A 201 36.50 -36.93 29.77
N ASN A 202 35.32 -36.96 30.39
CA ASN A 202 34.71 -35.95 31.28
C ASN A 202 35.63 -35.04 32.12
N ARG A 203 35.29 -33.75 32.14
CA ARG A 203 35.07 -33.04 33.42
C ARG A 203 34.16 -31.81 33.24
N GLY A 204 32.99 -31.82 33.88
CA GLY A 204 32.10 -30.65 33.96
C GLY A 204 32.28 -29.89 35.27
N ARG A 205 31.75 -28.66 35.33
CA ARG A 205 31.47 -27.95 36.59
C ARG A 205 30.32 -26.98 36.41
N SER A 206 29.39 -26.96 37.36
CA SER A 206 28.18 -26.14 37.34
C SER A 206 28.28 -24.92 38.25
N GLY A 207 27.54 -23.86 37.92
CA GLY A 207 27.22 -22.74 38.81
C GLY A 207 28.28 -21.63 38.93
N LEU A 208 27.94 -20.45 39.46
CA LEU A 208 26.60 -19.96 39.83
C LEU A 208 26.61 -18.40 39.91
N LEU A 209 25.42 -17.79 39.87
CA LEU A 209 25.03 -16.45 40.36
C LEU A 209 26.09 -15.47 40.89
N THR A 210 26.00 -14.19 40.48
CA THR A 210 25.64 -13.08 41.42
C THR A 210 25.29 -11.77 40.70
N TYR A 211 24.28 -11.06 41.21
CA TYR A 211 24.11 -9.61 41.08
C TYR A 211 24.75 -8.92 42.30
N PRO A 212 24.95 -7.59 42.25
CA PRO A 212 24.51 -6.78 43.39
C PRO A 212 23.74 -5.51 43.00
N GLN A 213 22.89 -5.04 43.92
CA GLN A 213 22.29 -3.70 43.94
C GLN A 213 23.06 -2.78 44.90
N THR A 214 23.08 -1.47 44.63
CA THR A 214 23.16 -0.41 45.66
C THR A 214 22.35 0.79 45.16
N HIS A 215 21.17 1.12 45.69
CA HIS A 215 20.78 1.74 46.99
C HIS A 215 20.75 3.28 46.95
N GLU A 216 19.73 3.86 47.58
CA GLU A 216 19.44 5.30 47.55
C GLU A 216 20.35 6.16 48.44
N ARG A 217 20.42 7.46 48.13
CA ARG A 217 20.20 8.55 49.08
C ARG A 217 19.79 9.84 48.38
#